data_AF-A0A1I2ZNY4-F1
#
_entry.id   AF-A0A1I2ZNY4-F1
#
_cell.length_a   1.000
_cell.length_b   1.000
_cell.length_c   1.000
_cell.angle_alpha   90.00
_cell.angle_beta   90.00
_cell.angle_gamma   90.00
#
_symmetry.space_group_name_H-M   'P 1'
#
loop_
_entity.id
_entity.type
_entity.pdbx_description
1 polymer ?
#
loop_
_entity_poly.entity_id
_entity_poly.type
_entity_poly.pdbx_seq_one_letter_code
_entity_poly.pdbx_strand_id
1 'polypeptide(L)'
;MRSLIAAIVVSLLAWAGQGWAQERPDVRLLVDVSGSMKQNDPNRLSGSGLELLVSLMPSGVSSGLWTFGSDVSNILPTTQVDPAWRQRALALKPALVDYQQYTDIEQAIRTVANARPASGERHLILLTDGVVDVPAPRGDKRAADAASRRRLLEDLAPELAEQGVVIHTIAFSPGVDLSLVEQLSTMTSGLVTVAENPEALLRAFLDVLDRIFPVDQVPLQENRFTIDDRVDSFSALLFHEPGESGLTLIGPGGQRYSAEDHPESIQWQAQDRFDVITVTSPEAGEWRIEGEIGGDSRINIDSSLTLRTRELPTTLYQGFQTPIEAWMESKGTPLTEEQAVGLEIVAELRTTNGDVIEAVPLQRENGHYQGTLPSLETLGNARLSVTAEGEGYIRQLHQAVNILPAIEARLDEEAGRVILRSEHPHIDVDNTTIEAQLQGESLMAAPVDAKRWRIVLPQIDPNVSVPITLTARVELGGETRVLNLPDLQLNADAGTGLESVGFGDGLSGQALPGQEAPPPEQPSLADRFSALLNRAANALPQQAQEFWEDNPRLQQYFQEHRMAPWFWLTAVIAVLVLLIVQRRRVLHRRRAVRREEPHV
;
A
#
# COMPACT_ATOMS: atom_id res chain seq x y z
N MET A 1 41.22 10.12 -37.06
CA MET A 1 40.72 8.77 -36.70
C MET A 1 40.70 8.50 -35.21
N ARG A 2 41.79 8.73 -34.45
CA ARG A 2 41.82 8.48 -32.99
C ARG A 2 40.87 9.35 -32.15
N SER A 3 40.63 10.59 -32.57
CA SER A 3 39.68 11.52 -31.94
C SER A 3 38.21 11.17 -32.21
N LEU A 4 37.91 10.57 -33.37
CA LEU A 4 36.55 10.17 -33.74
C LEU A 4 36.10 8.91 -32.97
N ILE A 5 37.02 7.98 -32.75
CA ILE A 5 36.78 6.76 -31.96
C ILE A 5 36.61 7.09 -30.47
N ALA A 6 37.39 8.05 -29.94
CA ALA A 6 37.24 8.52 -28.57
C ALA A 6 35.89 9.23 -28.33
N ALA A 7 35.41 10.01 -29.31
CA ALA A 7 34.09 10.65 -29.23
C ALA A 7 32.96 9.61 -29.26
N ILE A 8 33.02 8.62 -30.15
CA ILE A 8 32.00 7.55 -30.25
C ILE A 8 31.96 6.68 -28.98
N VAL A 9 33.10 6.39 -28.37
CA VAL A 9 33.17 5.61 -27.12
C VAL A 9 32.65 6.41 -25.92
N VAL A 10 32.87 7.73 -25.87
CA VAL A 10 32.29 8.60 -24.82
C VAL A 10 30.78 8.78 -25.02
N SER A 11 30.30 8.84 -26.26
CA SER A 11 28.87 8.88 -26.58
C SER A 11 28.16 7.57 -26.25
N LEU A 12 28.77 6.41 -26.53
CA LEU A 12 28.23 5.09 -26.17
C LEU A 12 28.25 4.83 -24.66
N LEU A 13 29.26 5.35 -23.93
CA LEU A 13 29.30 5.28 -22.46
C LEU A 13 28.35 6.26 -21.77
N ALA A 14 27.92 7.33 -22.46
CA ALA A 14 26.91 8.25 -21.95
C ALA A 14 25.48 7.69 -22.12
N TRP A 15 25.24 6.83 -23.12
CA TRP A 15 23.96 6.16 -23.33
C TRP A 15 23.76 4.94 -22.43
N ALA A 16 24.82 4.22 -22.04
CA ALA A 16 24.73 3.09 -21.12
C ALA A 16 24.44 3.48 -19.65
N GLY A 17 24.46 4.79 -19.33
CA GLY A 17 24.19 5.34 -17.99
C GLY A 17 22.76 5.84 -17.77
N GLN A 18 21.90 5.82 -18.81
CA GLN A 18 20.47 6.07 -18.68
C GLN A 18 19.72 4.73 -18.64
N GLY A 19 20.11 3.84 -17.73
CA GLY A 19 19.13 2.87 -17.25
C GLY A 19 18.07 3.67 -16.52
N TRP A 20 16.82 3.60 -16.97
CA TRP A 20 15.70 4.15 -16.23
C TRP A 20 15.77 3.54 -14.83
N ALA A 21 16.20 4.34 -13.85
CA ALA A 21 16.02 3.97 -12.47
C ALA A 21 14.50 3.94 -12.29
N GLN A 22 13.90 2.75 -12.25
CA GLN A 22 12.54 2.62 -11.74
C GLN A 22 12.52 3.37 -10.42
N GLU A 23 11.73 4.44 -10.37
CA GLU A 23 11.56 5.23 -9.17
C GLU A 23 10.96 4.29 -8.11
N ARG A 24 11.79 3.89 -7.15
CA ARG A 24 11.35 3.01 -6.08
C ARG A 24 10.53 3.85 -5.08
N PRO A 25 9.37 3.36 -4.63
CA PRO A 25 8.56 4.07 -3.65
C PRO A 25 9.36 4.43 -2.38
N ASP A 26 9.04 5.60 -1.82
CA ASP A 26 9.53 6.10 -0.52
C ASP A 26 8.39 5.98 0.51
N VAL A 27 8.48 4.96 1.36
CA VAL A 27 7.44 4.62 2.35
C VAL A 27 7.82 5.17 3.72
N ARG A 28 7.02 6.09 4.24
CA ARG A 28 7.25 6.76 5.53
C ARG A 28 6.19 6.34 6.52
N LEU A 29 6.58 5.59 7.52
CA LEU A 29 5.70 5.18 8.59
C LEU A 29 5.66 6.27 9.67
N LEU A 30 4.46 6.74 10.00
CA LEU A 30 4.22 7.78 10.98
C LEU A 30 3.27 7.25 12.05
N VAL A 31 3.80 7.01 13.26
CA VAL A 31 3.08 6.39 14.36
C VAL A 31 2.74 7.41 15.43
N ASP A 32 1.45 7.54 15.73
CA ASP A 32 0.96 8.34 16.83
C ASP A 32 1.36 7.70 18.17
N VAL A 33 1.97 8.50 19.03
CA VAL A 33 2.33 8.12 20.40
C VAL A 33 1.65 9.06 21.40
N SER A 34 0.49 9.62 21.10
CA SER A 34 -0.26 10.48 22.01
C SER A 34 -0.87 9.72 23.19
N GLY A 35 -1.37 10.46 24.20
CA GLY A 35 -1.88 9.87 25.43
C GLY A 35 -3.13 9.01 25.25
N SER A 36 -3.91 9.23 24.19
CA SER A 36 -5.08 8.40 23.82
C SER A 36 -4.68 6.97 23.47
N MET A 37 -3.50 6.79 22.84
CA MET A 37 -3.00 5.49 22.39
C MET A 37 -2.85 4.50 23.54
N LYS A 38 -2.61 4.97 24.76
CA LYS A 38 -2.54 4.12 25.96
C LYS A 38 -3.83 3.32 26.20
N GLN A 39 -4.97 3.88 25.82
CA GLN A 39 -6.28 3.25 25.99
C GLN A 39 -6.73 2.53 24.73
N ASN A 40 -6.43 3.09 23.56
CA ASN A 40 -6.92 2.60 22.27
C ASN A 40 -6.00 1.55 21.61
N ASP A 41 -4.75 1.42 22.08
CA ASP A 41 -3.85 0.32 21.72
C ASP A 41 -3.44 -0.54 22.93
N PRO A 42 -4.40 -1.18 23.63
CA PRO A 42 -4.12 -1.95 24.84
C PRO A 42 -3.30 -3.21 24.56
N ASN A 43 -3.40 -3.74 23.34
CA ASN A 43 -2.73 -4.96 22.90
C ASN A 43 -1.39 -4.70 22.20
N ARG A 44 -0.94 -3.44 22.12
CA ARG A 44 0.28 -3.02 21.40
C ARG A 44 0.28 -3.45 19.93
N LEU A 45 -0.89 -3.36 19.31
CA LEU A 45 -1.16 -3.56 17.90
C LEU A 45 -0.21 -2.74 17.03
N SER A 46 0.18 -1.54 17.46
CA SER A 46 1.19 -0.72 16.76
C SER A 46 2.53 -1.45 16.62
N GLY A 47 2.94 -2.20 17.64
CA GLY A 47 4.17 -2.99 17.63
C GLY A 47 4.09 -4.22 16.72
N SER A 48 2.97 -4.95 16.77
CA SER A 48 2.71 -6.10 15.88
C SER A 48 2.55 -5.67 14.42
N GLY A 49 1.89 -4.54 14.18
CA GLY A 49 1.73 -3.93 12.87
C GLY A 49 3.05 -3.45 12.26
N LEU A 50 3.92 -2.82 13.08
CA LEU A 50 5.28 -2.46 12.64
C LEU A 50 6.07 -3.71 12.24
N GLU A 51 5.98 -4.80 13.01
CA GLU A 51 6.68 -6.04 12.69
C GLU A 51 6.26 -6.63 11.35
N LEU A 52 4.96 -6.69 11.08
CA LEU A 52 4.46 -7.12 9.78
C LEU A 52 4.95 -6.20 8.67
N LEU A 53 4.76 -4.88 8.79
CA LEU A 53 5.16 -3.93 7.75
C LEU A 53 6.66 -4.03 7.47
N VAL A 54 7.48 -4.09 8.51
CA VAL A 54 8.94 -4.28 8.40
C VAL A 54 9.28 -5.63 7.76
N SER A 55 8.48 -6.66 7.99
CA SER A 55 8.69 -7.98 7.39
C SER A 55 8.33 -7.95 5.91
N LEU A 56 7.17 -7.40 5.54
CA LEU A 56 6.63 -7.47 4.19
C LEU A 56 7.18 -6.42 3.22
N MET A 57 7.78 -5.32 3.70
CA MET A 57 8.35 -4.32 2.81
C MET A 57 9.41 -4.91 1.87
N PRO A 58 9.40 -4.61 0.55
CA PRO A 58 10.42 -5.09 -0.37
C PRO A 58 11.82 -4.55 -0.03
N SER A 59 12.87 -5.31 -0.34
CA SER A 59 14.23 -4.82 -0.16
C SER A 59 14.60 -3.76 -1.20
N GLY A 60 15.40 -2.77 -0.78
CA GLY A 60 15.89 -1.71 -1.66
C GLY A 60 14.94 -0.54 -1.90
N VAL A 61 13.71 -0.58 -1.36
CA VAL A 61 12.80 0.58 -1.25
C VAL A 61 13.32 1.52 -0.17
N SER A 62 12.99 2.81 -0.25
CA SER A 62 13.34 3.77 0.78
C SER A 62 12.29 3.72 1.89
N SER A 63 12.70 3.54 3.14
CA SER A 63 11.76 3.63 4.26
C SER A 63 12.37 4.25 5.52
N GLY A 64 11.53 4.98 6.26
CA GLY A 64 11.85 5.56 7.56
C GLY A 64 10.65 5.48 8.50
N LEU A 65 10.93 5.62 9.80
CA LEU A 65 9.93 5.56 10.88
C LEU A 65 10.02 6.80 11.74
N TRP A 66 8.86 7.43 11.94
CA TRP A 66 8.67 8.56 12.81
C TRP A 66 7.60 8.28 13.84
N THR A 67 7.80 8.84 15.03
CA THR A 67 6.75 8.97 16.04
C THR A 67 6.35 10.42 16.18
N PHE A 68 5.09 10.66 16.51
CA PHE A 68 4.61 12.02 16.74
C PHE A 68 3.64 12.08 17.93
N GLY A 69 3.60 13.27 18.53
CA GLY A 69 2.65 13.61 19.57
C GLY A 69 2.73 15.11 19.82
N SER A 70 3.44 15.51 20.87
CA SER A 70 3.86 16.90 21.10
C SER A 70 5.00 17.33 20.16
N ASP A 71 5.90 16.40 19.85
CA ASP A 71 7.04 16.61 18.97
C ASP A 71 7.12 15.48 17.93
N VAL A 72 7.69 15.79 16.77
CA VAL A 72 7.93 14.81 15.70
C VAL A 72 9.36 14.29 15.79
N SER A 73 9.52 13.00 16.04
CA SER A 73 10.82 12.34 16.20
C SER A 73 11.07 11.33 15.10
N ASN A 74 12.19 11.46 14.40
CA ASN A 74 12.67 10.44 13.47
C ASN A 74 13.43 9.37 14.25
N ILE A 75 12.78 8.24 14.52
CA ILE A 75 13.38 7.13 15.28
C ILE A 75 14.12 6.14 14.38
N LEU A 76 13.82 6.14 13.08
CA LEU A 76 14.58 5.40 12.06
C LEU A 76 14.73 6.23 10.78
N PRO A 77 15.93 6.79 10.53
CA PRO A 77 16.16 7.60 9.34
C PRO A 77 15.82 6.87 8.05
N THR A 78 15.33 7.62 7.06
CA THR A 78 15.01 7.08 5.75
C THR A 78 16.26 6.58 5.05
N THR A 79 16.38 5.27 4.92
CA THR A 79 17.41 4.59 4.14
C THR A 79 16.79 3.48 3.33
N GLN A 80 17.59 2.82 2.49
CA GLN A 80 17.12 1.62 1.80
C GLN A 80 16.80 0.51 2.82
N VAL A 81 15.72 -0.21 2.57
CA VAL A 81 15.32 -1.38 3.36
C VAL A 81 16.29 -2.53 3.04
N ASP A 82 17.17 -2.79 3.98
CA ASP A 82 18.15 -3.87 4.00
C ASP A 82 18.03 -4.68 5.31
N PRO A 83 18.69 -5.84 5.47
CA PRO A 83 18.58 -6.62 6.70
C PRO A 83 18.93 -5.81 7.98
N ALA A 84 19.93 -4.94 7.91
CA ALA A 84 20.34 -4.10 9.04
C ALA A 84 19.30 -3.01 9.39
N TRP A 85 18.61 -2.46 8.40
CA TRP A 85 17.47 -1.56 8.61
C TRP A 85 16.32 -2.29 9.29
N ARG A 86 15.98 -3.51 8.83
CA ARG A 86 14.88 -4.30 9.42
C ARG A 86 15.18 -4.67 10.87
N GLN A 87 16.40 -5.12 11.17
CA GLN A 87 16.81 -5.41 12.55
C GLN A 87 16.69 -4.18 13.45
N ARG A 88 17.12 -3.00 12.97
CA ARG A 88 16.96 -1.74 13.70
C ARG A 88 15.48 -1.39 13.88
N ALA A 89 14.65 -1.54 12.86
CA ALA A 89 13.22 -1.26 12.93
C ALA A 89 12.51 -2.15 13.96
N LEU A 90 12.78 -3.47 13.96
CA LEU A 90 12.19 -4.40 14.93
C LEU A 90 12.66 -4.13 16.37
N ALA A 91 13.86 -3.59 16.57
CA ALA A 91 14.35 -3.18 17.88
C ALA A 91 13.65 -1.93 18.43
N LEU A 92 12.90 -1.18 17.60
CA LEU A 92 12.22 0.06 18.00
C LEU A 92 10.80 -0.15 18.57
N LYS A 93 10.31 -1.39 18.65
CA LYS A 93 9.00 -1.70 19.27
C LYS A 93 8.80 -1.01 20.64
N PRO A 94 9.79 -0.96 21.56
CA PRO A 94 9.62 -0.29 22.84
C PRO A 94 9.48 1.25 22.74
N ALA A 95 10.02 1.88 21.70
CA ALA A 95 9.94 3.33 21.51
C ALA A 95 8.54 3.78 21.03
N LEU A 96 7.71 2.86 20.54
CA LEU A 96 6.34 3.14 20.10
C LEU A 96 5.35 3.37 21.26
N VAL A 97 5.79 3.14 22.51
CA VAL A 97 4.95 3.33 23.71
C VAL A 97 5.42 4.50 24.59
N ASP A 98 6.27 5.38 24.05
CA ASP A 98 6.73 6.60 24.72
C ASP A 98 5.67 7.70 24.60
N TYR A 99 4.58 7.54 25.35
CA TYR A 99 3.39 8.38 25.22
C TYR A 99 3.64 9.88 25.49
N GLN A 100 3.13 10.72 24.61
CA GLN A 100 3.20 12.19 24.64
C GLN A 100 1.82 12.79 24.91
N GLN A 101 1.77 14.07 25.28
CA GLN A 101 0.53 14.71 25.71
C GLN A 101 -0.42 15.07 24.56
N TYR A 102 0.14 15.53 23.45
CA TYR A 102 -0.59 16.17 22.35
C TYR A 102 -0.58 15.28 21.09
N THR A 103 -1.37 15.67 20.09
CA THR A 103 -1.52 14.97 18.80
C THR A 103 -1.42 16.00 17.66
N ASP A 104 -0.20 16.45 17.36
CA ASP A 104 0.05 17.44 16.30
C ASP A 104 0.25 16.78 14.92
N ILE A 105 -0.87 16.34 14.33
CA ILE A 105 -0.90 15.71 13.00
C ILE A 105 -0.38 16.67 11.92
N GLU A 106 -0.65 17.98 12.03
CA GLU A 106 -0.18 18.99 11.06
C GLU A 106 1.34 19.04 11.00
N GLN A 107 1.98 19.18 12.16
CA GLN A 107 3.44 19.22 12.23
C GLN A 107 4.05 17.89 11.79
N ALA A 108 3.43 16.77 12.17
CA ALA A 108 3.87 15.43 11.82
C ALA A 108 3.90 15.22 10.31
N ILE A 109 2.76 15.42 9.63
CA ILE A 109 2.66 15.26 8.17
C ILE A 109 3.61 16.22 7.47
N ARG A 110 3.66 17.50 7.86
CA ARG A 110 4.54 18.49 7.24
C ARG A 110 6.01 18.10 7.36
N THR A 111 6.44 17.65 8.54
CA THR A 111 7.83 17.27 8.81
C THR A 111 8.19 16.01 8.04
N VAL A 112 7.34 14.99 8.13
CA VAL A 112 7.58 13.70 7.48
C VAL A 112 7.49 13.83 5.98
N ALA A 113 6.56 14.57 5.40
CA ALA A 113 6.51 14.75 3.95
C ALA A 113 7.74 15.50 3.40
N ASN A 114 8.28 16.48 4.13
CA ASN A 114 9.45 17.26 3.69
C ASN A 114 10.81 16.64 4.03
N ALA A 115 10.85 15.55 4.78
CA ALA A 115 12.10 14.90 5.17
C ALA A 115 12.90 14.40 3.94
N ARG A 116 14.23 14.44 4.04
CA ARG A 116 15.14 13.94 3.00
C ARG A 116 15.68 12.55 3.39
N PRO A 117 16.13 11.74 2.42
CA PRO A 117 16.08 11.94 0.96
C PRO A 117 14.67 11.86 0.38
N ALA A 118 14.44 12.49 -0.78
CA ALA A 118 13.25 12.27 -1.59
C ALA A 118 13.61 11.37 -2.78
N SER A 119 12.93 10.25 -2.94
CA SER A 119 13.14 9.32 -4.06
C SER A 119 11.82 8.67 -4.44
N GLY A 120 11.42 8.78 -5.71
CA GLY A 120 10.19 8.19 -6.23
C GLY A 120 8.90 8.70 -5.59
N GLU A 121 7.80 8.01 -5.86
CA GLU A 121 6.48 8.26 -5.28
C GLU A 121 6.52 8.04 -3.77
N ARG A 122 5.96 9.00 -3.02
CA ARG A 122 6.04 8.99 -1.56
C ARG A 122 4.72 8.56 -0.95
N HIS A 123 4.77 7.52 -0.15
CA HIS A 123 3.63 7.03 0.61
C HIS A 123 3.86 7.27 2.10
N LEU A 124 3.00 8.04 2.73
CA LEU A 124 2.93 8.18 4.18
C LEU A 124 1.88 7.19 4.70
N ILE A 125 2.25 6.39 5.69
CA ILE A 125 1.32 5.51 6.39
C ILE A 125 1.15 6.09 7.79
N LEU A 126 0.05 6.79 8.00
CA LEU A 126 -0.33 7.43 9.25
C LEU A 126 -1.10 6.43 10.12
N LEU A 127 -0.56 6.10 11.28
CA LEU A 127 -1.24 5.36 12.32
C LEU A 127 -1.66 6.34 13.40
N THR A 128 -2.96 6.48 13.66
CA THR A 128 -3.47 7.40 14.68
C THR A 128 -4.76 6.87 15.30
N ASP A 129 -5.05 7.29 16.52
CA ASP A 129 -6.30 6.99 17.21
C ASP A 129 -7.08 8.26 17.60
N GLY A 130 -6.53 9.43 17.22
CA GLY A 130 -6.81 10.68 17.89
C GLY A 130 -7.37 11.77 16.99
N VAL A 131 -7.83 12.83 17.65
CA VAL A 131 -8.20 14.09 17.02
C VAL A 131 -7.00 15.04 17.01
N VAL A 132 -7.01 16.05 16.15
CA VAL A 132 -5.98 17.10 16.16
C VAL A 132 -5.98 17.80 17.53
N ASP A 133 -4.85 17.73 18.22
CA ASP A 133 -4.68 18.27 19.57
C ASP A 133 -3.34 19.02 19.63
N VAL A 134 -3.31 20.30 19.21
CA VAL A 134 -2.07 21.13 19.18
C VAL A 134 -1.86 21.98 20.45
N PRO A 135 -0.63 22.19 20.93
CA PRO A 135 -0.39 23.02 22.12
C PRO A 135 -0.94 24.45 21.97
N ALA A 136 -1.70 24.94 22.97
CA ALA A 136 -2.22 26.31 23.00
C ALA A 136 -1.86 27.06 24.31
N PRO A 137 -0.58 27.42 24.56
CA PRO A 137 -0.13 27.92 25.87
C PRO A 137 -0.76 29.24 26.34
N ARG A 138 -1.32 30.04 25.42
CA ARG A 138 -1.91 31.36 25.70
C ARG A 138 -3.18 31.65 24.90
N GLY A 139 -3.85 30.62 24.36
CA GLY A 139 -4.97 30.78 23.42
C GLY A 139 -6.11 29.79 23.69
N ASP A 140 -7.20 29.96 22.95
CA ASP A 140 -8.31 28.99 22.95
C ASP A 140 -7.87 27.72 22.23
N LYS A 141 -7.90 26.62 22.97
CA LYS A 141 -7.52 25.29 22.51
C LYS A 141 -8.35 24.85 21.30
N ARG A 142 -9.68 24.99 21.35
CA ARG A 142 -10.56 24.56 20.24
C ARG A 142 -10.30 25.36 18.98
N ALA A 143 -10.05 26.65 19.12
CA ALA A 143 -9.74 27.52 18.00
C ALA A 143 -8.39 27.16 17.35
N ALA A 144 -7.39 26.78 18.16
CA ALA A 144 -6.10 26.32 17.68
C ALA A 144 -6.21 24.99 16.91
N ASP A 145 -6.94 24.02 17.47
CA ASP A 145 -7.18 22.70 16.84
C ASP A 145 -7.96 22.85 15.53
N ALA A 146 -9.04 23.63 15.53
CA ALA A 146 -9.82 23.91 14.32
C ALA A 146 -8.99 24.64 13.24
N ALA A 147 -8.08 25.53 13.63
CA ALA A 147 -7.19 26.21 12.69
C ALA A 147 -6.13 25.27 12.10
N SER A 148 -5.59 24.34 12.91
CA SER A 148 -4.67 23.29 12.44
C SER A 148 -5.37 22.34 11.46
N ARG A 149 -6.55 21.83 11.84
CA ARG A 149 -7.42 21.02 10.97
C ARG A 149 -7.71 21.70 9.64
N ARG A 150 -7.99 23.00 9.65
CA ARG A 150 -8.24 23.77 8.42
C ARG A 150 -6.99 23.86 7.54
N ARG A 151 -5.81 24.19 8.09
CA ARG A 151 -4.56 24.24 7.33
C ARG A 151 -4.17 22.87 6.74
N LEU A 152 -4.43 21.79 7.48
CA LEU A 152 -4.23 20.42 7.01
C LEU A 152 -5.00 20.17 5.70
N LEU A 153 -6.27 20.56 5.65
CA LEU A 153 -7.16 20.29 4.51
C LEU A 153 -7.07 21.32 3.39
N GLU A 154 -6.98 22.61 3.73
CA GLU A 154 -7.06 23.70 2.74
C GLU A 154 -5.69 24.07 2.16
N ASP A 155 -4.60 23.83 2.90
CA ASP A 155 -3.25 24.21 2.47
C ASP A 155 -2.37 22.97 2.22
N LEU A 156 -2.19 22.11 3.24
CA LEU A 156 -1.18 21.06 3.19
C LEU A 156 -1.56 19.89 2.29
N ALA A 157 -2.78 19.34 2.40
CA ALA A 157 -3.19 18.20 1.57
C ALA A 157 -3.16 18.49 0.07
N PRO A 158 -3.67 19.65 -0.43
CA PRO A 158 -3.52 20.02 -1.83
C PRO A 158 -2.06 20.12 -2.26
N GLU A 159 -1.21 20.78 -1.45
CA GLU A 159 0.22 20.92 -1.73
C GLU A 159 0.91 19.54 -1.85
N LEU A 160 0.56 18.60 -0.98
CA LEU A 160 1.12 17.25 -0.97
C LEU A 160 0.62 16.40 -2.15
N ALA A 161 -0.66 16.53 -2.51
CA ALA A 161 -1.23 15.86 -3.67
C ALA A 161 -0.54 16.32 -4.97
N GLU A 162 -0.28 17.62 -5.13
CA GLU A 162 0.48 18.17 -6.27
C GLU A 162 1.93 17.66 -6.32
N GLN A 163 2.51 17.33 -5.16
CA GLN A 163 3.86 16.76 -5.05
C GLN A 163 3.88 15.23 -5.26
N GLY A 164 2.74 14.58 -5.52
CA GLY A 164 2.64 13.13 -5.64
C GLY A 164 2.89 12.40 -4.30
N VAL A 165 2.56 13.04 -3.18
CA VAL A 165 2.64 12.44 -1.85
C VAL A 165 1.28 11.85 -1.50
N VAL A 166 1.24 10.54 -1.27
CA VAL A 166 0.05 9.78 -0.92
C VAL A 166 -0.01 9.53 0.58
N ILE A 167 -1.14 9.81 1.24
CA ILE A 167 -1.32 9.58 2.67
C ILE A 167 -2.33 8.46 2.90
N HIS A 168 -1.86 7.30 3.32
CA HIS A 168 -2.70 6.22 3.83
C HIS A 168 -2.90 6.40 5.34
N THR A 169 -4.12 6.28 5.82
CA THR A 169 -4.43 6.38 7.26
C THR A 169 -5.00 5.06 7.77
N ILE A 170 -4.44 4.57 8.87
CA ILE A 170 -4.97 3.44 9.63
C ILE A 170 -5.37 3.96 11.01
N ALA A 171 -6.67 3.97 11.28
CA ALA A 171 -7.24 4.45 12.53
C ALA A 171 -7.46 3.28 13.50
N PHE A 172 -6.97 3.37 14.74
CA PHE A 172 -7.15 2.28 15.73
C PHE A 172 -8.55 2.23 16.36
N SER A 173 -9.28 3.35 16.29
CA SER A 173 -10.61 3.44 16.88
C SER A 173 -11.51 4.35 16.06
N PRO A 174 -12.84 4.19 16.16
CA PRO A 174 -13.79 5.11 15.56
C PRO A 174 -13.79 6.50 16.23
N GLY A 175 -13.06 6.68 17.35
CA GLY A 175 -12.90 7.96 18.04
C GLY A 175 -11.94 8.94 17.38
N VAL A 176 -11.26 8.53 16.31
CA VAL A 176 -10.46 9.41 15.44
C VAL A 176 -11.36 10.49 14.81
N ASP A 177 -10.80 11.64 14.43
CA ASP A 177 -11.50 12.55 13.51
C ASP A 177 -11.57 11.91 12.11
N LEU A 178 -12.52 10.98 11.94
CA LEU A 178 -12.68 10.19 10.71
C LEU A 178 -12.82 11.10 9.49
N SER A 179 -13.59 12.18 9.65
CA SER A 179 -13.79 13.16 8.59
C SER A 179 -12.51 13.87 8.16
N LEU A 180 -11.57 14.13 9.07
CA LEU A 180 -10.27 14.69 8.71
C LEU A 180 -9.43 13.69 7.95
N VAL A 181 -9.31 12.46 8.45
CA VAL A 181 -8.42 11.45 7.85
C VAL A 181 -8.93 10.94 6.51
N GLU A 182 -10.24 10.77 6.35
CA GLU A 182 -10.88 10.44 5.07
C GLU A 182 -10.58 11.51 4.01
N GLN A 183 -10.69 12.78 4.39
CA GLN A 183 -10.42 13.89 3.47
C GLN A 183 -8.94 13.99 3.13
N LEU A 184 -8.04 13.90 4.12
CA LEU A 184 -6.59 13.92 3.89
C LEU A 184 -6.16 12.80 2.95
N SER A 185 -6.59 11.58 3.21
CA SER A 185 -6.24 10.42 2.40
C SER A 185 -6.90 10.48 1.03
N THR A 186 -8.18 10.85 0.92
CA THR A 186 -8.84 10.95 -0.40
C THR A 186 -8.18 12.01 -1.28
N MET A 187 -7.91 13.21 -0.75
CA MET A 187 -7.27 14.29 -1.48
C MET A 187 -5.86 13.92 -1.97
N THR A 188 -5.16 13.07 -1.23
CA THR A 188 -3.82 12.56 -1.58
C THR A 188 -3.87 11.21 -2.26
N SER A 189 -5.05 10.70 -2.64
CA SER A 189 -5.23 9.39 -3.27
C SER A 189 -4.62 8.24 -2.45
N GLY A 190 -4.83 8.24 -1.13
CA GLY A 190 -4.50 7.17 -0.18
C GLY A 190 -5.72 6.34 0.22
N LEU A 191 -5.52 5.45 1.18
CA LEU A 191 -6.56 4.59 1.79
C LEU A 191 -6.88 5.08 3.19
N VAL A 192 -8.11 4.92 3.65
CA VAL A 192 -8.47 5.03 5.08
C VAL A 192 -9.08 3.74 5.55
N THR A 193 -8.54 3.17 6.60
CA THR A 193 -9.11 1.96 7.21
C THR A 193 -9.22 2.15 8.72
N VAL A 194 -10.38 1.82 9.27
CA VAL A 194 -10.56 1.72 10.72
C VAL A 194 -10.28 0.28 11.15
N ALA A 195 -9.39 0.13 12.11
CA ALA A 195 -8.84 -1.13 12.56
C ALA A 195 -8.95 -1.25 14.09
N GLU A 196 -10.08 -1.78 14.55
CA GLU A 196 -10.41 -1.88 15.99
C GLU A 196 -9.80 -3.10 16.68
N ASN A 197 -9.26 -4.05 15.91
CA ASN A 197 -8.69 -5.30 16.41
C ASN A 197 -7.40 -5.67 15.64
N PRO A 198 -6.54 -6.55 16.19
CA PRO A 198 -5.28 -6.93 15.54
C PRO A 198 -5.45 -7.42 14.10
N GLU A 199 -6.49 -8.19 13.84
CA GLU A 199 -6.75 -8.80 12.54
C GLU A 199 -7.15 -7.73 11.51
N ALA A 200 -7.95 -6.74 11.90
CA ALA A 200 -8.32 -5.60 11.07
C ALA A 200 -7.13 -4.68 10.80
N LEU A 201 -6.27 -4.45 11.79
CA LEU A 201 -5.04 -3.68 11.61
C LEU A 201 -4.11 -4.33 10.60
N LEU A 202 -3.95 -5.65 10.75
CA LEU A 202 -3.18 -6.47 9.86
C LEU A 202 -3.70 -6.39 8.42
N ARG A 203 -5.00 -6.59 8.21
CA ARG A 203 -5.64 -6.38 6.91
C ARG A 203 -5.37 -5.00 6.34
N ALA A 204 -5.53 -3.95 7.15
CA ALA A 204 -5.31 -2.57 6.73
C ALA A 204 -3.88 -2.35 6.21
N PHE A 205 -2.87 -2.91 6.88
CA PHE A 205 -1.50 -2.85 6.41
C PHE A 205 -1.30 -3.56 5.08
N LEU A 206 -1.88 -4.74 4.91
CA LEU A 206 -1.77 -5.49 3.68
C LEU A 206 -2.44 -4.77 2.51
N ASP A 207 -3.62 -4.20 2.72
CA ASP A 207 -4.34 -3.41 1.72
C ASP A 207 -3.50 -2.19 1.27
N VAL A 208 -2.81 -1.54 2.21
CA VAL A 208 -1.86 -0.45 1.89
C VAL A 208 -0.64 -0.97 1.13
N LEU A 209 -0.05 -2.10 1.54
CA LEU A 209 1.13 -2.66 0.88
C LEU A 209 0.81 -3.17 -0.52
N ASP A 210 -0.33 -3.81 -0.76
CA ASP A 210 -0.77 -4.27 -2.08
C ASP A 210 -0.93 -3.11 -3.05
N ARG A 211 -1.31 -1.93 -2.54
CA ARG A 211 -1.42 -0.70 -3.33
C ARG A 211 -0.07 -0.07 -3.66
N ILE A 212 0.89 -0.14 -2.75
CA ILE A 212 2.24 0.42 -2.96
C ILE A 212 3.12 -0.54 -3.78
N PHE A 213 2.95 -1.85 -3.56
CA PHE A 213 3.75 -2.93 -4.11
C PHE A 213 2.85 -4.02 -4.71
N PRO A 214 2.20 -3.74 -5.86
CA PRO A 214 1.39 -4.74 -6.54
C PRO A 214 2.25 -5.95 -6.94
N VAL A 215 1.84 -7.13 -6.50
CA VAL A 215 2.50 -8.41 -6.80
C VAL A 215 1.47 -9.44 -7.26
N ASP A 216 1.87 -10.29 -8.19
CA ASP A 216 1.04 -11.40 -8.65
C ASP A 216 0.84 -12.42 -7.52
N GLN A 217 -0.36 -12.96 -7.46
CA GLN A 217 -0.80 -13.97 -6.52
C GLN A 217 -1.41 -15.16 -7.27
N VAL A 218 -1.55 -16.27 -6.56
CA VAL A 218 -2.39 -17.39 -6.98
C VAL A 218 -3.51 -17.61 -5.97
N PRO A 219 -4.70 -18.09 -6.40
CA PRO A 219 -5.79 -18.34 -5.48
C PRO A 219 -5.42 -19.38 -4.39
N LEU A 220 -5.78 -19.05 -3.14
CA LEU A 220 -5.69 -19.97 -2.00
C LEU A 220 -7.11 -20.36 -1.57
N GLN A 221 -7.49 -21.61 -1.82
CA GLN A 221 -8.83 -22.11 -1.53
C GLN A 221 -8.73 -23.44 -0.80
N GLU A 222 -9.47 -23.58 0.31
CA GLU A 222 -9.43 -24.79 1.15
C GLU A 222 -8.00 -25.23 1.51
N ASN A 223 -7.14 -24.24 1.80
CA ASN A 223 -5.73 -24.41 2.10
C ASN A 223 -4.93 -25.10 0.99
N ARG A 224 -5.38 -25.00 -0.26
CA ARG A 224 -4.71 -25.49 -1.47
C ARG A 224 -4.47 -24.35 -2.45
N PHE A 225 -3.36 -24.46 -3.18
CA PHE A 225 -3.00 -23.54 -4.25
C PHE A 225 -2.17 -24.26 -5.31
N THR A 226 -2.19 -23.78 -6.55
CA THR A 226 -1.46 -24.40 -7.66
C THR A 226 -0.35 -23.50 -8.15
N ILE A 227 0.83 -24.09 -8.35
CA ILE A 227 2.01 -23.43 -8.88
C ILE A 227 2.34 -24.05 -10.25
N ASP A 228 2.52 -23.22 -11.27
CA ASP A 228 2.96 -23.67 -12.59
C ASP A 228 4.48 -23.59 -12.77
N ASP A 229 4.98 -24.15 -13.88
CA ASP A 229 6.41 -24.29 -14.17
C ASP A 229 7.14 -22.98 -14.51
N ARG A 230 6.41 -21.87 -14.65
CA ARG A 230 6.96 -20.54 -14.94
C ARG A 230 7.22 -19.72 -13.67
N VAL A 231 6.81 -20.23 -12.51
CA VAL A 231 7.01 -19.62 -11.19
C VAL A 231 8.43 -19.91 -10.72
N ASP A 232 9.22 -18.85 -10.57
CA ASP A 232 10.60 -18.93 -10.09
C ASP A 232 10.66 -19.05 -8.57
N SER A 233 9.72 -18.42 -7.85
CA SER A 233 9.52 -18.58 -6.41
C SER A 233 8.11 -18.20 -5.98
N PHE A 234 7.66 -18.73 -4.85
CA PHE A 234 6.45 -18.24 -4.19
C PHE A 234 6.72 -17.91 -2.72
N SER A 235 5.96 -16.97 -2.17
CA SER A 235 5.93 -16.64 -0.75
C SER A 235 4.50 -16.76 -0.24
N ALA A 236 4.29 -17.68 0.69
CA ALA A 236 3.04 -17.83 1.43
C ALA A 236 3.09 -16.95 2.69
N LEU A 237 2.12 -16.06 2.86
CA LEU A 237 1.85 -15.34 4.10
C LEU A 237 0.60 -15.97 4.72
N LEU A 238 0.77 -16.69 5.82
CA LEU A 238 -0.26 -17.52 6.42
C LEU A 238 -0.59 -17.00 7.81
N PHE A 239 -1.80 -16.47 7.99
CA PHE A 239 -2.27 -16.01 9.29
C PHE A 239 -2.78 -17.17 10.12
N HIS A 240 -2.54 -17.14 11.43
CA HIS A 240 -3.06 -18.14 12.37
C HIS A 240 -3.19 -17.53 13.77
N GLU A 241 -3.90 -18.21 14.67
CA GLU A 241 -4.04 -17.73 16.04
C GLU A 241 -2.74 -17.90 16.85
N PRO A 242 -2.51 -17.06 17.88
CA PRO A 242 -1.39 -17.21 18.80
C PRO A 242 -1.31 -18.59 19.44
N GLY A 243 -0.11 -19.18 19.42
CA GLY A 243 0.15 -20.49 20.02
C GLY A 243 -0.29 -21.69 19.17
N GLU A 244 -0.88 -21.48 17.99
CA GLU A 244 -1.15 -22.52 17.00
C GLU A 244 0.10 -22.81 16.14
N SER A 245 1.22 -23.10 16.78
CA SER A 245 2.46 -23.48 16.11
C SER A 245 2.36 -24.92 15.60
N GLY A 246 1.93 -25.11 14.36
CA GLY A 246 1.77 -26.44 13.76
C GLY A 246 1.54 -26.48 12.24
N LEU A 247 1.69 -25.35 11.54
CA LEU A 247 1.50 -25.30 10.10
C LEU A 247 2.49 -26.24 9.41
N THR A 248 1.96 -27.05 8.48
CA THR A 248 2.77 -27.91 7.61
C THR A 248 2.49 -27.57 6.16
N LEU A 249 3.53 -27.22 5.41
CA LEU A 249 3.45 -27.06 3.96
C LEU A 249 3.69 -28.42 3.29
N ILE A 250 2.85 -28.77 2.32
CA ILE A 250 2.90 -30.04 1.61
C ILE A 250 3.09 -29.76 0.13
N GLY A 251 4.18 -30.27 -0.42
CA GLY A 251 4.50 -30.17 -1.84
C GLY A 251 3.68 -31.14 -2.70
N PRO A 252 3.66 -30.95 -4.04
CA PRO A 252 2.93 -31.79 -4.98
C PRO A 252 3.31 -33.28 -4.90
N GLY A 253 4.59 -33.57 -4.64
CA GLY A 253 5.07 -34.94 -4.42
C GLY A 253 4.74 -35.54 -3.04
N GLY A 254 4.01 -34.82 -2.18
CA GLY A 254 3.61 -35.25 -0.83
C GLY A 254 4.66 -35.03 0.26
N GLN A 255 5.78 -34.38 -0.06
CA GLN A 255 6.80 -33.99 0.94
C GLN A 255 6.19 -32.97 1.89
N ARG A 256 6.53 -33.10 3.18
CA ARG A 256 6.02 -32.25 4.25
C ARG A 256 7.14 -31.38 4.78
N TYR A 257 6.85 -30.11 5.03
CA TYR A 257 7.79 -29.12 5.53
C TYR A 257 7.17 -28.41 6.73
N SER A 258 7.95 -28.23 7.79
CA SER A 258 7.59 -27.41 8.96
C SER A 258 8.66 -26.36 9.23
N ALA A 259 8.40 -25.48 10.20
CA ALA A 259 9.37 -24.49 10.65
C ALA A 259 10.70 -25.12 11.11
N GLU A 260 10.67 -26.31 11.72
CA GLU A 260 11.85 -27.03 12.22
C GLU A 260 12.47 -27.96 11.18
N ASP A 261 11.66 -28.50 10.26
CA ASP A 261 12.09 -29.51 9.28
C ASP A 261 11.77 -29.08 7.85
N HIS A 262 12.76 -28.48 7.20
CA HIS A 262 12.68 -27.97 5.84
C HIS A 262 14.07 -27.87 5.20
N PRO A 263 14.20 -28.02 3.87
CA PRO A 263 15.47 -27.86 3.17
C PRO A 263 15.86 -26.39 3.01
N GLU A 264 17.12 -26.10 2.66
CA GLU A 264 17.62 -24.73 2.44
C GLU A 264 16.91 -23.95 1.32
N SER A 265 16.20 -24.64 0.42
CA SER A 265 15.39 -24.03 -0.64
C SER A 265 14.07 -23.44 -0.13
N ILE A 266 13.71 -23.75 1.11
CA ILE A 266 12.56 -23.18 1.82
C ILE A 266 13.11 -22.30 2.94
N GLN A 267 12.57 -21.10 3.05
CA GLN A 267 12.76 -20.26 4.21
C GLN A 267 11.45 -20.15 4.96
N TRP A 268 11.46 -20.56 6.22
CA TRP A 268 10.30 -20.46 7.09
C TRP A 268 10.54 -19.42 8.19
N GLN A 269 9.61 -18.49 8.35
CA GLN A 269 9.63 -17.48 9.40
C GLN A 269 8.34 -17.55 10.18
N ALA A 270 8.39 -18.27 11.29
CA ALA A 270 7.26 -18.40 12.17
C ALA A 270 7.15 -17.18 13.09
N GLN A 271 5.96 -16.60 13.18
CA GLN A 271 5.64 -15.55 14.14
C GLN A 271 4.46 -15.99 15.02
N ASP A 272 4.14 -15.19 16.02
CA ASP A 272 3.04 -15.49 16.93
C ASP A 272 1.68 -15.58 16.20
N ARG A 273 1.47 -14.76 15.16
CA ARG A 273 0.16 -14.62 14.47
C ARG A 273 0.19 -14.91 12.97
N PHE A 274 1.38 -15.16 12.43
CA PHE A 274 1.54 -15.45 11.02
C PHE A 274 2.86 -16.12 10.71
N ASP A 275 2.87 -16.93 9.68
CA ASP A 275 4.06 -17.50 9.10
C ASP A 275 4.32 -16.89 7.73
N VAL A 276 5.58 -16.63 7.43
CA VAL A 276 6.03 -16.34 6.07
C VAL A 276 6.91 -17.47 5.57
N ILE A 277 6.45 -18.17 4.54
CA ILE A 277 7.14 -19.31 3.95
C ILE A 277 7.51 -18.96 2.52
N THR A 278 8.80 -18.91 2.21
CA THR A 278 9.26 -18.65 0.84
C THR A 278 9.95 -19.88 0.27
N VAL A 279 9.50 -20.31 -0.90
CA VAL A 279 10.03 -21.49 -1.62
C VAL A 279 10.63 -21.03 -2.94
N THR A 280 11.92 -21.29 -3.12
CA THR A 280 12.62 -21.01 -4.39
C THR A 280 12.61 -22.24 -5.29
N SER A 281 12.38 -22.02 -6.59
CA SER A 281 12.27 -23.09 -7.59
C SER A 281 11.30 -24.19 -7.16
N PRO A 282 10.03 -23.84 -6.87
CA PRO A 282 9.03 -24.78 -6.41
C PRO A 282 8.74 -25.86 -7.46
N GLU A 283 8.35 -27.06 -7.00
CA GLU A 283 7.76 -28.06 -7.89
C GLU A 283 6.40 -27.56 -8.40
N ALA A 284 6.17 -27.70 -9.72
CA ALA A 284 4.89 -27.39 -10.33
C ALA A 284 3.83 -28.42 -9.92
N GLY A 285 2.65 -27.95 -9.56
CA GLY A 285 1.53 -28.78 -9.11
C GLY A 285 0.75 -28.16 -7.96
N GLU A 286 -0.09 -28.96 -7.33
CA GLU A 286 -0.88 -28.55 -6.18
C GLU A 286 -0.04 -28.61 -4.90
N TRP A 287 0.01 -27.48 -4.19
CA TRP A 287 0.55 -27.37 -2.84
C TRP A 287 -0.60 -27.28 -1.84
N ARG A 288 -0.38 -27.79 -0.63
CA ARG A 288 -1.39 -27.82 0.43
C ARG A 288 -0.80 -27.38 1.76
N ILE A 289 -1.59 -26.65 2.54
CA ILE A 289 -1.27 -26.27 3.91
C ILE A 289 -2.13 -27.10 4.86
N GLU A 290 -1.50 -27.80 5.79
CA GLU A 290 -2.17 -28.42 6.92
C GLU A 290 -2.04 -27.53 8.16
N GLY A 291 -3.18 -27.22 8.77
CA GLY A 291 -3.32 -26.26 9.86
C GLY A 291 -4.52 -25.34 9.63
N GLU A 292 -4.93 -24.62 10.66
CA GLU A 292 -5.95 -23.57 10.54
C GLU A 292 -5.25 -22.29 10.09
N ILE A 293 -5.74 -21.68 9.02
CA ILE A 293 -5.22 -20.41 8.51
C ILE A 293 -6.35 -19.39 8.37
N GLY A 294 -6.04 -18.13 8.66
CA GLY A 294 -6.96 -17.01 8.53
C GLY A 294 -7.27 -16.69 7.06
N GLY A 295 -8.46 -16.15 6.81
CA GLY A 295 -8.94 -15.85 5.45
C GLY A 295 -8.15 -14.79 4.68
N ASP A 296 -7.32 -14.01 5.35
CA ASP A 296 -6.44 -13.00 4.73
C ASP A 296 -5.10 -13.57 4.25
N SER A 297 -4.89 -14.89 4.45
CA SER A 297 -3.69 -15.60 4.00
C SER A 297 -3.61 -15.59 2.49
N ARG A 298 -2.39 -15.50 1.95
CA ARG A 298 -2.16 -15.30 0.51
C ARG A 298 -0.89 -15.97 0.04
N ILE A 299 -0.83 -16.24 -1.26
CA ILE A 299 0.32 -16.81 -1.95
C ILE A 299 0.77 -15.83 -3.02
N ASN A 300 1.86 -15.11 -2.75
CA ASN A 300 2.49 -14.23 -3.72
C ASN A 300 3.48 -15.05 -4.57
N ILE A 301 3.60 -14.71 -5.85
CA ILE A 301 4.49 -15.42 -6.78
C ILE A 301 5.42 -14.44 -7.49
N ASP A 302 6.62 -14.94 -7.80
CA ASP A 302 7.54 -14.34 -8.75
C ASP A 302 7.64 -15.28 -9.95
N SER A 303 7.34 -14.77 -11.14
CA SER A 303 7.10 -15.57 -12.33
C SER A 303 7.56 -14.83 -13.59
N SER A 304 8.11 -15.58 -14.54
CA SER A 304 8.45 -15.04 -15.86
C SER A 304 7.23 -14.64 -16.70
N LEU A 305 6.04 -15.13 -16.33
CA LEU A 305 4.74 -14.77 -16.87
C LEU A 305 3.97 -13.94 -15.83
N THR A 306 3.71 -12.68 -16.11
CA THR A 306 3.13 -11.72 -15.16
C THR A 306 1.83 -11.11 -15.67
N LEU A 307 0.87 -10.90 -14.78
CA LEU A 307 -0.32 -10.10 -15.05
C LEU A 307 0.02 -8.63 -14.92
N ARG A 308 -0.41 -7.85 -15.91
CA ARG A 308 -0.31 -6.40 -15.92
C ARG A 308 -1.68 -5.78 -16.06
N THR A 309 -1.80 -4.60 -15.48
CA THR A 309 -2.96 -3.76 -15.62
C THR A 309 -2.51 -2.37 -16.06
N ARG A 310 -3.41 -1.65 -16.72
CA ARG A 310 -3.31 -0.20 -16.68
C ARG A 310 -3.52 0.22 -15.22
N GLU A 311 -2.91 1.34 -14.83
CA GLU A 311 -3.02 1.88 -13.47
C GLU A 311 -4.45 1.73 -12.92
N LEU A 312 -4.59 0.86 -11.92
CA LEU A 312 -5.89 0.53 -11.36
C LEU A 312 -6.37 1.72 -10.54
N PRO A 313 -7.67 2.04 -10.61
CA PRO A 313 -8.22 3.17 -9.89
C PRO A 313 -8.00 2.99 -8.39
N THR A 314 -7.50 4.04 -7.75
CA THR A 314 -7.37 4.12 -6.29
C THR A 314 -8.69 4.41 -5.60
N THR A 315 -9.62 5.01 -6.34
CA THR A 315 -10.94 5.43 -5.89
C THR A 315 -11.94 5.22 -7.01
N LEU A 316 -13.05 4.58 -6.68
CA LEU A 316 -14.23 4.40 -7.52
C LEU A 316 -15.30 5.39 -7.04
N TYR A 317 -16.02 5.99 -7.99
CA TYR A 317 -17.06 6.97 -7.66
C TYR A 317 -18.44 6.39 -7.91
N GLN A 318 -19.32 6.51 -6.92
CA GLN A 318 -20.72 6.09 -7.01
C GLN A 318 -21.40 6.76 -8.20
N GLY A 319 -22.16 5.98 -8.99
CA GLY A 319 -22.81 6.49 -10.20
C GLY A 319 -21.90 6.63 -11.44
N PHE A 320 -20.60 6.32 -11.33
CA PHE A 320 -19.66 6.35 -12.45
C PHE A 320 -19.21 4.94 -12.84
N GLN A 321 -19.10 4.74 -14.14
CA GLN A 321 -18.49 3.55 -14.71
C GLN A 321 -16.97 3.69 -14.73
N THR A 322 -16.25 2.60 -14.48
CA THR A 322 -14.78 2.63 -14.42
C THR A 322 -14.17 1.62 -15.40
N PRO A 323 -13.43 2.08 -16.42
CA PRO A 323 -12.77 1.18 -17.36
C PRO A 323 -11.63 0.43 -16.67
N ILE A 324 -11.52 -0.87 -16.95
CA ILE A 324 -10.44 -1.72 -16.49
C ILE A 324 -9.75 -2.31 -17.71
N GLU A 325 -8.42 -2.30 -17.69
CA GLU A 325 -7.58 -2.83 -18.77
C GLU A 325 -6.46 -3.67 -18.19
N ALA A 326 -6.25 -4.86 -18.75
CA ALA A 326 -5.25 -5.82 -18.32
C ALA A 326 -4.64 -6.60 -19.49
N TRP A 327 -3.44 -7.14 -19.30
CA TRP A 327 -2.78 -8.02 -20.26
C TRP A 327 -1.77 -8.91 -19.55
N MET A 328 -1.32 -9.97 -20.24
CA MET A 328 -0.27 -10.84 -19.75
C MET A 328 1.05 -10.51 -20.43
N GLU A 329 2.14 -10.51 -19.68
CA GLU A 329 3.50 -10.34 -20.20
C GLU A 329 4.36 -11.55 -19.91
N SER A 330 5.13 -12.00 -20.90
CA SER A 330 6.22 -12.93 -20.70
C SER A 330 7.54 -12.18 -20.82
N LYS A 331 8.34 -12.16 -19.75
CA LYS A 331 9.65 -11.48 -19.68
C LYS A 331 9.59 -10.01 -20.16
N GLY A 332 8.52 -9.31 -19.78
CA GLY A 332 8.29 -7.90 -20.13
C GLY A 332 7.79 -7.64 -21.55
N THR A 333 7.40 -8.68 -22.30
CA THR A 333 6.74 -8.54 -23.61
C THR A 333 5.32 -9.06 -23.53
N PRO A 334 4.30 -8.32 -24.01
CA PRO A 334 2.93 -8.81 -24.08
C PRO A 334 2.81 -10.13 -24.84
N LEU A 335 1.91 -11.01 -24.41
CA LEU A 335 1.65 -12.27 -25.10
C LEU A 335 1.14 -12.04 -26.54
N THR A 336 1.64 -12.86 -27.47
CA THR A 336 1.14 -12.91 -28.85
C THR A 336 -0.27 -13.51 -28.92
N GLU A 337 -0.94 -13.39 -30.07
CA GLU A 337 -2.27 -13.98 -30.26
C GLU A 337 -2.27 -15.49 -30.08
N GLU A 338 -1.24 -16.17 -30.57
CA GLU A 338 -1.14 -17.63 -30.42
C GLU A 338 -0.90 -18.05 -28.97
N GLN A 339 -0.19 -17.24 -28.19
CA GLN A 339 0.10 -17.52 -26.78
C GLN A 339 -1.06 -17.21 -25.84
N ALA A 340 -1.96 -16.29 -26.24
CA ALA A 340 -3.13 -15.88 -25.47
C ALA A 340 -4.38 -16.72 -25.77
N VAL A 341 -4.27 -17.81 -26.54
CA VAL A 341 -5.41 -18.69 -26.84
C VAL A 341 -5.95 -19.29 -25.54
N GLY A 342 -7.26 -19.11 -25.31
CA GLY A 342 -7.93 -19.61 -24.09
C GLY A 342 -7.64 -18.80 -22.83
N LEU A 343 -6.94 -17.67 -22.92
CA LEU A 343 -6.76 -16.74 -21.81
C LEU A 343 -8.05 -15.97 -21.55
N GLU A 344 -8.61 -16.13 -20.36
CA GLU A 344 -9.73 -15.37 -19.83
C GLU A 344 -9.24 -14.43 -18.74
N ILE A 345 -9.72 -13.18 -18.75
CA ILE A 345 -9.42 -12.22 -17.70
C ILE A 345 -10.73 -11.68 -17.14
N VAL A 346 -10.86 -11.70 -15.82
CA VAL A 346 -12.04 -11.19 -15.10
C VAL A 346 -11.57 -10.16 -14.08
N ALA A 347 -12.23 -9.00 -14.07
CA ALA A 347 -12.11 -8.02 -13.00
C ALA A 347 -13.29 -8.21 -12.04
N GLU A 348 -13.00 -8.35 -10.76
CA GLU A 348 -14.00 -8.59 -9.72
C GLU A 348 -13.80 -7.61 -8.57
N LEU A 349 -14.89 -6.99 -8.13
CA LEU A 349 -14.93 -6.07 -7.01
C LEU A 349 -15.64 -6.75 -5.84
N ARG A 350 -14.97 -6.82 -4.69
CA ARG A 350 -15.51 -7.40 -3.46
C ARG A 350 -15.53 -6.41 -2.31
N THR A 351 -16.45 -6.58 -1.38
CA THR A 351 -16.41 -5.90 -0.08
C THR A 351 -15.17 -6.37 0.71
N THR A 352 -14.81 -5.64 1.76
CA THR A 352 -13.75 -6.06 2.70
C THR A 352 -14.05 -7.40 3.39
N ASN A 353 -15.33 -7.80 3.46
CA ASN A 353 -15.77 -9.07 4.05
C ASN A 353 -15.77 -10.23 3.04
N GLY A 354 -15.44 -9.96 1.76
CA GLY A 354 -15.33 -10.97 0.71
C GLY A 354 -16.58 -11.15 -0.15
N ASP A 355 -17.67 -10.42 0.12
CA ASP A 355 -18.88 -10.47 -0.70
C ASP A 355 -18.62 -9.86 -2.07
N VAL A 356 -19.06 -10.53 -3.15
CA VAL A 356 -18.95 -10.00 -4.51
C VAL A 356 -19.93 -8.85 -4.67
N ILE A 357 -19.41 -7.67 -5.03
CA ILE A 357 -20.18 -6.51 -5.44
C ILE A 357 -20.45 -6.63 -6.93
N GLU A 358 -19.40 -6.80 -7.74
CA GLU A 358 -19.47 -6.87 -9.19
C GLU A 358 -18.39 -7.78 -9.78
N ALA A 359 -18.67 -8.40 -10.93
CA ALA A 359 -17.70 -9.18 -11.69
C ALA A 359 -17.88 -8.94 -13.19
N VAL A 360 -16.80 -8.55 -13.86
CA VAL A 360 -16.79 -8.14 -15.27
C VAL A 360 -15.74 -8.95 -16.03
N PRO A 361 -16.16 -9.83 -16.97
CA PRO A 361 -15.23 -10.45 -17.89
C PRO A 361 -14.68 -9.39 -18.85
N LEU A 362 -13.36 -9.37 -19.03
CA LEU A 362 -12.68 -8.44 -19.91
C LEU A 362 -12.62 -9.02 -21.33
N GLN A 363 -12.93 -8.21 -22.32
CA GLN A 363 -12.92 -8.59 -23.72
C GLN A 363 -11.58 -8.27 -24.36
N ARG A 364 -11.07 -9.20 -25.16
CA ARG A 364 -9.79 -9.00 -25.84
C ARG A 364 -9.93 -8.01 -27.00
N GLU A 365 -9.11 -6.97 -27.00
CA GLU A 365 -8.97 -5.99 -28.06
C GLU A 365 -7.48 -5.63 -28.25
N ASN A 366 -6.94 -5.84 -29.46
CA ASN A 366 -5.55 -5.50 -29.82
C ASN A 366 -4.46 -6.07 -28.87
N GLY A 367 -4.66 -7.28 -28.33
CA GLY A 367 -3.71 -7.92 -27.40
C GLY A 367 -3.86 -7.50 -25.94
N HIS A 368 -4.75 -6.56 -25.65
CA HIS A 368 -5.16 -6.16 -24.31
C HIS A 368 -6.56 -6.70 -24.01
N TYR A 369 -6.94 -6.71 -22.74
CA TYR A 369 -8.25 -7.13 -22.27
C TYR A 369 -8.91 -5.95 -21.58
N GLN A 370 -10.07 -5.53 -22.08
CA GLN A 370 -10.75 -4.33 -21.62
C GLN A 370 -12.18 -4.65 -21.17
N GLY A 371 -12.62 -3.97 -20.13
CA GLY A 371 -13.97 -4.07 -19.60
C GLY A 371 -14.30 -2.80 -18.82
N THR A 372 -15.51 -2.72 -18.30
CA THR A 372 -15.96 -1.54 -17.55
C THR A 372 -16.77 -2.00 -16.35
N LEU A 373 -16.29 -1.66 -15.16
CA LEU A 373 -17.06 -1.80 -13.94
C LEU A 373 -18.30 -0.89 -14.03
N PRO A 374 -19.51 -1.42 -13.75
CA PRO A 374 -20.72 -0.63 -13.80
C PRO A 374 -20.73 0.43 -12.68
N SER A 375 -21.72 1.30 -12.71
CA SER A 375 -21.95 2.25 -11.63
C SER A 375 -22.29 1.51 -10.33
N LEU A 376 -21.54 1.80 -9.28
CA LEU A 376 -21.72 1.19 -7.97
C LEU A 376 -22.75 1.96 -7.15
N GLU A 377 -23.48 1.24 -6.30
CA GLU A 377 -24.41 1.82 -5.32
C GLU A 377 -23.86 1.83 -3.90
N THR A 378 -22.91 0.93 -3.59
CA THR A 378 -22.28 0.81 -2.28
C THR A 378 -21.18 1.86 -2.09
N LEU A 379 -20.89 2.18 -0.83
CA LEU A 379 -19.81 3.09 -0.42
C LEU A 379 -18.87 2.37 0.57
N GLY A 380 -17.69 2.93 0.75
CA GLY A 380 -16.66 2.41 1.66
C GLY A 380 -15.54 1.65 0.94
N ASN A 381 -14.75 0.90 1.69
CA ASN A 381 -13.59 0.20 1.12
C ASN A 381 -14.02 -1.09 0.40
N ALA A 382 -13.31 -1.38 -0.68
CA ALA A 382 -13.47 -2.60 -1.46
C ALA A 382 -12.11 -3.12 -1.94
N ARG A 383 -12.11 -4.36 -2.43
CA ARG A 383 -10.96 -4.98 -3.06
C ARG A 383 -11.29 -5.26 -4.52
N LEU A 384 -10.56 -4.62 -5.41
CA LEU A 384 -10.57 -4.91 -6.84
C LEU A 384 -9.53 -5.99 -7.11
N SER A 385 -9.96 -7.12 -7.65
CA SER A 385 -9.08 -8.17 -8.14
C SER A 385 -9.19 -8.33 -9.64
N VAL A 386 -8.05 -8.50 -10.30
CA VAL A 386 -7.99 -8.90 -11.71
C VAL A 386 -7.39 -10.29 -11.74
N THR A 387 -8.13 -11.26 -12.28
CA THR A 387 -7.71 -12.66 -12.39
C THR A 387 -7.57 -13.01 -13.85
N ALA A 388 -6.40 -13.50 -14.24
CA ALA A 388 -6.08 -14.02 -15.55
C ALA A 388 -5.88 -15.54 -15.45
N GLU A 389 -6.70 -16.30 -16.15
CA GLU A 389 -6.66 -17.75 -16.21
C GLU A 389 -6.38 -18.21 -17.63
N GLY A 390 -5.34 -19.01 -17.80
CA GLY A 390 -4.97 -19.62 -19.08
C GLY A 390 -4.67 -21.10 -18.93
N GLU A 391 -4.13 -21.71 -19.98
CA GLU A 391 -3.84 -23.15 -19.98
C GLU A 391 -2.75 -23.51 -18.96
N GLY A 392 -3.19 -24.02 -17.79
CA GLY A 392 -2.32 -24.51 -16.72
C GLY A 392 -1.67 -23.42 -15.87
N TYR A 393 -2.16 -22.19 -15.90
CA TYR A 393 -1.69 -21.11 -15.02
C TYR A 393 -2.82 -20.16 -14.64
N ILE A 394 -2.70 -19.57 -13.45
CA ILE A 394 -3.57 -18.50 -12.96
C ILE A 394 -2.67 -17.39 -12.40
N ARG A 395 -2.97 -16.14 -12.72
CA ARG A 395 -2.37 -14.95 -12.10
C ARG A 395 -3.47 -14.07 -11.56
N GLN A 396 -3.32 -13.60 -10.34
CA GLN A 396 -4.28 -12.71 -9.71
C GLN A 396 -3.57 -11.48 -9.15
N LEU A 397 -4.11 -10.31 -9.43
CA LEU A 397 -3.67 -9.06 -8.85
C LEU A 397 -4.79 -8.52 -7.96
N HIS A 398 -4.45 -8.06 -6.76
CA HIS A 398 -5.38 -7.45 -5.82
C HIS A 398 -4.99 -6.01 -5.52
N GLN A 399 -5.97 -5.12 -5.46
CA GLN A 399 -5.79 -3.73 -5.04
C GLN A 399 -6.97 -3.30 -4.15
N ALA A 400 -6.66 -2.72 -3.00
CA ALA A 400 -7.66 -2.04 -2.19
C ALA A 400 -8.02 -0.67 -2.79
N VAL A 401 -9.32 -0.39 -2.86
CA VAL A 401 -9.89 0.80 -3.47
C VAL A 401 -10.93 1.43 -2.53
N ASN A 402 -11.04 2.76 -2.57
CA ASN A 402 -12.13 3.46 -1.90
C ASN A 402 -13.33 3.54 -2.85
N ILE A 403 -14.55 3.34 -2.37
CA ILE A 403 -15.78 3.67 -3.12
C ILE A 403 -16.42 4.88 -2.44
N LEU A 404 -16.37 6.02 -3.12
CA LEU A 404 -16.82 7.30 -2.59
C LEU A 404 -18.03 7.83 -3.35
N PRO A 405 -18.92 8.62 -2.72
CA PRO A 405 -19.88 9.39 -3.47
C PRO A 405 -19.14 10.39 -4.36
N ALA A 406 -19.64 10.64 -5.57
CA ALA A 406 -19.00 11.63 -6.46
C ALA A 406 -19.07 13.06 -5.90
N ILE A 407 -20.08 13.32 -5.07
CA ILE A 407 -20.28 14.55 -4.30
C ILE A 407 -20.62 14.15 -2.87
N GLU A 408 -19.74 14.47 -1.92
CA GLU A 408 -20.00 14.31 -0.50
C GLU A 408 -21.02 15.37 -0.05
N ALA A 409 -21.96 14.98 0.80
CA ALA A 409 -22.92 15.87 1.42
C ALA A 409 -22.81 15.78 2.94
N ARG A 410 -22.70 16.93 3.60
CA ARG A 410 -22.62 17.01 5.07
C ARG A 410 -23.64 17.99 5.61
N LEU A 411 -24.35 17.56 6.65
CA LEU A 411 -25.25 18.40 7.41
C LEU A 411 -24.49 19.18 8.49
N ASP A 412 -24.68 20.49 8.52
CA ASP A 412 -24.26 21.41 9.57
C ASP A 412 -25.54 21.89 10.27
N GLU A 413 -26.01 21.10 11.24
CA GLU A 413 -27.28 21.34 11.95
C GLU A 413 -27.27 22.68 12.71
N GLU A 414 -26.15 23.02 13.35
CA GLU A 414 -26.02 24.28 14.10
C GLU A 414 -26.19 25.51 13.20
N ALA A 415 -25.66 25.44 11.97
CA ALA A 415 -25.81 26.52 11.00
C ALA A 415 -27.04 26.37 10.08
N GLY A 416 -27.84 25.31 10.25
CA GLY A 416 -29.04 25.03 9.46
C GLY A 416 -28.75 24.94 7.95
N ARG A 417 -27.69 24.22 7.56
CA ARG A 417 -27.27 24.14 6.15
C ARG A 417 -26.68 22.78 5.80
N VAL A 418 -26.76 22.43 4.52
CA VAL A 418 -26.01 21.32 3.93
C VAL A 418 -24.83 21.90 3.15
N ILE A 419 -23.65 21.35 3.38
CA ILE A 419 -22.43 21.66 2.64
C ILE A 419 -22.18 20.47 1.72
N LEU A 420 -22.02 20.74 0.43
CA LEU A 420 -21.68 19.71 -0.57
C LEU A 420 -20.30 19.98 -1.13
N ARG A 421 -19.52 18.93 -1.32
CA ARG A 421 -18.19 19.01 -1.92
C ARG A 421 -18.02 17.92 -2.97
N SER A 422 -17.46 18.30 -4.12
CA SER A 422 -17.08 17.34 -5.14
C SER A 422 -15.84 16.54 -4.72
N GLU A 423 -15.98 15.22 -4.69
CA GLU A 423 -14.85 14.29 -4.54
C GLU A 423 -14.33 13.81 -5.90
N HIS A 424 -15.19 13.83 -6.93
CA HIS A 424 -14.79 13.45 -8.29
C HIS A 424 -13.88 14.53 -8.93
N PRO A 425 -12.74 14.17 -9.56
CA PRO A 425 -11.77 15.15 -10.05
C PRO A 425 -12.34 16.15 -11.06
N HIS A 426 -13.26 15.69 -11.90
CA HIS A 426 -13.83 16.46 -13.01
C HIS A 426 -15.25 17.01 -12.74
N ILE A 427 -15.78 16.91 -11.52
CA ILE A 427 -17.05 17.54 -11.17
C ILE A 427 -16.76 18.91 -10.52
N ASP A 428 -17.50 19.92 -10.96
CA ASP A 428 -17.38 21.29 -10.47
C ASP A 428 -18.73 22.03 -10.61
N VAL A 429 -18.78 23.27 -10.10
CA VAL A 429 -19.98 24.12 -10.15
C VAL A 429 -20.43 24.50 -11.56
N ASP A 430 -19.53 24.46 -12.54
CA ASP A 430 -19.83 24.87 -13.92
C ASP A 430 -20.55 23.76 -14.69
N ASN A 431 -20.31 22.50 -14.31
CA ASN A 431 -20.89 21.33 -14.96
C ASN A 431 -21.94 20.58 -14.14
N THR A 432 -22.30 21.07 -12.95
CA THR A 432 -23.18 20.36 -12.03
C THR A 432 -24.22 21.25 -11.36
N THR A 433 -25.46 20.79 -11.40
CA THR A 433 -26.59 21.38 -10.65
C THR A 433 -27.09 20.40 -9.60
N ILE A 434 -27.32 20.88 -8.38
CA ILE A 434 -27.73 20.05 -7.24
C ILE A 434 -29.03 20.59 -6.66
N GLU A 435 -29.95 19.67 -6.39
CA GLU A 435 -31.26 19.90 -5.81
C GLU A 435 -31.43 19.01 -4.58
N ALA A 436 -31.99 19.57 -3.50
CA ALA A 436 -32.45 18.83 -2.33
C ALA A 436 -33.97 18.83 -2.29
N GLN A 437 -34.54 17.71 -1.84
CA GLN A 437 -35.97 17.59 -1.56
C GLN A 437 -36.16 17.37 -0.05
N LEU A 438 -36.95 18.25 0.56
CA LEU A 438 -37.21 18.27 2.01
C LEU A 438 -38.70 18.51 2.24
N GLN A 439 -39.41 17.53 2.80
CA GLN A 439 -40.88 17.57 2.99
C GLN A 439 -41.68 17.92 1.72
N GLY A 440 -41.14 17.59 0.54
CA GLY A 440 -41.75 17.92 -0.75
C GLY A 440 -41.43 19.31 -1.29
N GLU A 441 -40.72 20.16 -0.53
CA GLU A 441 -40.12 21.40 -1.02
C GLU A 441 -38.78 21.11 -1.71
N SER A 442 -38.52 21.79 -2.82
CA SER A 442 -37.27 21.71 -3.58
C SER A 442 -36.36 22.89 -3.23
N LEU A 443 -35.13 22.60 -2.85
CA LEU A 443 -34.10 23.56 -2.47
C LEU A 443 -32.90 23.41 -3.39
N MET A 444 -32.55 24.47 -4.13
CA MET A 444 -31.40 24.48 -5.03
C MET A 444 -30.11 24.79 -4.28
N ALA A 445 -29.03 24.08 -4.61
CA ALA A 445 -27.72 24.37 -4.04
C ALA A 445 -27.08 25.59 -4.71
N ALA A 446 -26.59 26.51 -3.88
CA ALA A 446 -25.84 27.68 -4.33
C ALA A 446 -24.33 27.37 -4.34
N PRO A 447 -23.58 27.75 -5.40
CA PRO A 447 -22.14 27.56 -5.43
C PRO A 447 -21.46 28.42 -4.36
N VAL A 448 -20.43 27.87 -3.71
CA VAL A 448 -19.60 28.53 -2.70
C VAL A 448 -18.20 28.80 -3.27
N ASP A 449 -17.64 27.82 -3.98
CA ASP A 449 -16.41 27.92 -4.79
C ASP A 449 -16.45 26.92 -5.95
N ALA A 450 -15.32 26.67 -6.62
CA ALA A 450 -15.27 25.79 -7.79
C ALA A 450 -15.77 24.34 -7.54
N LYS A 451 -15.60 23.80 -6.33
CA LYS A 451 -15.94 22.40 -6.00
C LYS A 451 -16.93 22.25 -4.84
N ARG A 452 -17.48 23.36 -4.32
CA ARG A 452 -18.38 23.36 -3.17
C ARG A 452 -19.69 24.07 -3.46
N TRP A 453 -20.76 23.49 -2.94
CA TRP A 453 -22.09 24.08 -2.90
C TRP A 453 -22.62 24.14 -1.47
N ARG A 454 -23.65 24.94 -1.29
CA ARG A 454 -24.37 25.07 -0.03
C ARG A 454 -25.87 25.14 -0.26
N ILE A 455 -26.61 24.39 0.53
CA ILE A 455 -28.07 24.47 0.62
C ILE A 455 -28.40 25.04 2.00
N VAL A 456 -29.20 26.11 2.03
CA VAL A 456 -29.73 26.66 3.28
C VAL A 456 -31.02 25.93 3.60
N LEU A 457 -31.13 25.35 4.79
CA LEU A 457 -32.31 24.61 5.21
C LEU A 457 -33.33 25.57 5.86
N PRO A 458 -34.64 25.36 5.63
CA PRO A 458 -35.68 26.05 6.38
C PRO A 458 -35.65 25.60 7.85
N GLN A 459 -36.20 26.43 8.74
CA GLN A 459 -36.35 26.04 10.15
C GLN A 459 -37.45 24.96 10.27
N ILE A 460 -37.07 23.80 10.79
CA ILE A 460 -37.94 22.65 11.03
C ILE A 460 -38.01 22.38 12.54
N ASP A 461 -39.12 21.80 13.00
CA ASP A 461 -39.28 21.37 14.40
C ASP A 461 -38.14 20.41 14.80
N PRO A 462 -37.34 20.74 15.84
CA PRO A 462 -36.22 19.90 16.27
C PRO A 462 -36.66 18.54 16.82
N ASN A 463 -37.94 18.34 17.10
CA ASN A 463 -38.49 17.07 17.60
C ASN A 463 -38.97 16.15 16.48
N VAL A 464 -38.74 16.49 15.21
CA VAL A 464 -39.13 15.66 14.07
C VAL A 464 -37.90 15.35 13.24
N SER A 465 -37.61 14.05 13.11
CA SER A 465 -36.61 13.56 12.15
C SER A 465 -37.18 13.65 10.74
N VAL A 466 -36.44 14.29 9.84
CA VAL A 466 -36.88 14.52 8.45
C VAL A 466 -35.77 14.12 7.47
N PRO A 467 -36.07 13.24 6.49
CA PRO A 467 -35.11 12.91 5.45
C PRO A 467 -34.95 14.05 4.44
N ILE A 468 -33.71 14.25 4.00
CA ILE A 468 -33.32 15.13 2.91
C ILE A 468 -32.78 14.24 1.79
N THR A 469 -33.49 14.19 0.66
CA THR A 469 -33.02 13.49 -0.52
C THR A 469 -32.28 14.46 -1.42
N LEU A 470 -31.11 14.06 -1.91
CA LEU A 470 -30.22 14.90 -2.69
C LEU A 470 -30.01 14.30 -4.08
N THR A 471 -30.15 15.13 -5.12
CA THR A 471 -29.95 14.71 -6.51
C THR A 471 -29.05 15.72 -7.22
N ALA A 472 -28.04 15.23 -7.93
CA ALA A 472 -27.16 16.04 -8.76
C ALA A 472 -27.33 15.68 -10.24
N ARG A 473 -27.50 16.70 -11.09
CA ARG A 473 -27.41 16.56 -12.54
C ARG A 473 -26.06 17.09 -12.99
N VAL A 474 -25.26 16.20 -13.56
CA VAL A 474 -23.86 16.43 -13.98
C VAL A 474 -23.74 16.32 -15.49
N GLU A 475 -23.10 17.27 -16.15
CA GLU A 475 -22.78 17.25 -17.57
C GLU A 475 -21.28 17.00 -17.78
N LEU A 476 -20.89 15.74 -18.04
CA LEU A 476 -19.48 15.36 -18.17
C LEU A 476 -19.24 14.59 -19.47
N GLY A 477 -18.30 15.07 -20.27
CA GLY A 477 -17.91 14.42 -21.54
C GLY A 477 -19.01 14.46 -22.61
N GLY A 478 -19.93 15.42 -22.54
CA GLY A 478 -21.08 15.52 -23.45
C GLY A 478 -22.28 14.65 -23.06
N GLU A 479 -22.21 13.94 -21.92
CA GLU A 479 -23.31 13.15 -21.38
C GLU A 479 -23.86 13.78 -20.09
N THR A 480 -25.19 13.84 -19.98
CA THR A 480 -25.88 14.24 -18.76
C THR A 480 -26.16 13.02 -17.90
N ARG A 481 -25.71 13.04 -16.64
CA ARG A 481 -25.94 11.99 -15.64
C ARG A 481 -26.71 12.55 -14.46
N VAL A 482 -27.57 11.73 -13.88
CA VAL A 482 -28.29 12.04 -12.64
C VAL A 482 -27.75 11.13 -11.55
N LEU A 483 -27.22 11.73 -10.50
CA LEU A 483 -26.62 11.05 -9.36
C LEU A 483 -27.54 11.21 -8.15
N ASN A 484 -27.84 10.10 -7.50
CA ASN A 484 -28.43 10.11 -6.16
C ASN A 484 -27.27 10.28 -5.18
N LEU A 485 -27.28 11.35 -4.40
CA LEU A 485 -26.27 11.59 -3.38
C LEU A 485 -26.69 10.90 -2.08
N PRO A 486 -25.76 10.68 -1.12
CA PRO A 486 -26.08 10.07 0.16
C PRO A 486 -27.25 10.78 0.87
N ASP A 487 -28.20 9.99 1.37
CA ASP A 487 -29.34 10.52 2.12
C ASP A 487 -28.87 11.16 3.42
N LEU A 488 -29.43 12.33 3.74
CA LEU A 488 -29.21 13.00 5.01
C LEU A 488 -30.48 12.97 5.84
N GLN A 489 -30.35 12.91 7.17
CA GLN A 489 -31.48 13.08 8.08
C GLN A 489 -31.24 14.29 8.97
N LEU A 490 -32.21 15.19 9.00
CA LEU A 490 -32.24 16.32 9.93
C LEU A 490 -32.86 15.85 11.25
N ASN A 491 -32.25 16.19 12.38
CA ASN A 491 -32.71 15.81 13.73
C ASN A 491 -32.83 14.28 13.90
N ALA A 492 -31.81 13.52 13.48
CA ALA A 492 -31.83 12.05 13.54
C ALA A 492 -32.14 11.51 14.96
N ASP A 493 -31.74 12.26 16.00
CA ASP A 493 -31.91 11.89 17.42
C ASP A 493 -33.31 12.19 17.99
N ALA A 494 -34.19 12.85 17.24
CA ALA A 494 -35.50 13.30 17.73
C ALA A 494 -36.47 12.16 18.08
N GLY A 495 -36.13 10.89 17.79
CA GLY A 495 -36.94 9.70 18.05
C GLY A 495 -36.41 8.73 19.11
N THR A 496 -35.22 8.93 19.68
CA THR A 496 -34.55 7.94 20.57
C THR A 496 -34.69 8.23 22.06
N GLY A 497 -35.59 9.15 22.44
CA GLY A 497 -35.90 9.49 23.81
C GLY A 497 -36.90 8.54 24.50
N LEU A 498 -36.66 7.22 24.51
CA LEU A 498 -37.23 6.24 25.44
C LEU A 498 -36.54 4.88 25.25
N GLU A 499 -36.04 4.31 26.36
CA GLU A 499 -35.31 3.03 26.49
C GLU A 499 -33.78 3.03 26.33
N SER A 500 -33.09 3.81 27.17
CA SER A 500 -31.80 3.39 27.72
C SER A 500 -32.01 2.78 29.11
N VAL A 501 -32.42 1.51 29.17
CA VAL A 501 -32.36 0.71 30.41
C VAL A 501 -31.07 -0.08 30.37
N GLY A 502 -30.17 0.25 31.30
CA GLY A 502 -28.89 -0.42 31.44
C GLY A 502 -29.04 -1.88 31.88
N PHE A 503 -28.09 -2.69 31.44
CA PHE A 503 -27.72 -3.93 32.13
C PHE A 503 -26.22 -3.90 32.37
N GLY A 504 -25.88 -3.56 33.61
CA GLY A 504 -24.63 -3.97 34.22
C GLY A 504 -24.86 -5.32 34.93
N ASP A 505 -23.99 -6.28 34.62
CA ASP A 505 -23.49 -7.35 35.49
C ASP A 505 -22.41 -8.03 34.62
N GLY A 506 -21.13 -8.12 34.99
CA GLY A 506 -20.58 -8.32 36.31
C GLY A 506 -20.07 -9.75 36.40
N LEU A 507 -18.87 -10.04 35.86
CA LEU A 507 -18.11 -11.25 36.24
C LEU A 507 -16.60 -10.94 36.27
N SER A 508 -16.12 -10.82 37.50
CA SER A 508 -14.72 -10.74 37.91
C SER A 508 -14.03 -12.09 37.72
N GLY A 509 -12.93 -12.11 36.97
CA GLY A 509 -11.96 -13.21 36.95
C GLY A 509 -10.68 -12.80 37.68
N GLN A 510 -10.39 -13.44 38.82
CA GLN A 510 -9.18 -13.22 39.61
C GLN A 510 -7.90 -13.66 38.86
N ALA A 511 -6.87 -12.81 38.90
CA ALA A 511 -5.51 -13.14 38.49
C ALA A 511 -4.71 -13.76 39.66
N LEU A 512 -3.93 -14.80 39.37
CA LEU A 512 -2.83 -15.31 40.19
C LEU A 512 -1.49 -15.02 39.48
N PRO A 513 -0.40 -14.68 40.21
CA PRO A 513 0.86 -14.32 39.60
C PRO A 513 1.74 -15.56 39.38
N GLY A 514 2.32 -15.68 38.18
CA GLY A 514 3.37 -16.64 37.84
C GLY A 514 4.57 -15.92 37.25
N GLN A 515 5.69 -15.94 37.98
CA GLN A 515 7.02 -15.58 37.47
C GLN A 515 7.54 -16.68 36.56
N GLU A 516 8.16 -16.34 35.43
CA GLU A 516 9.38 -17.05 34.99
C GLU A 516 10.23 -16.26 33.99
N ALA A 517 11.52 -16.58 34.01
CA ALA A 517 12.66 -15.89 33.41
C ALA A 517 12.96 -16.38 31.96
N PRO A 518 13.90 -15.76 31.21
CA PRO A 518 13.98 -15.86 29.76
C PRO A 518 14.91 -17.00 29.27
N PRO A 519 14.70 -17.51 28.03
CA PRO A 519 15.72 -18.23 27.29
C PRO A 519 16.00 -17.52 25.92
N PRO A 520 17.01 -17.95 25.13
CA PRO A 520 18.14 -17.10 24.77
C PRO A 520 18.05 -16.49 23.36
N GLU A 521 18.82 -15.42 23.15
CA GLU A 521 19.05 -14.80 21.84
C GLU A 521 19.67 -15.79 20.84
N GLN A 522 18.95 -15.99 19.74
CA GLN A 522 19.45 -16.54 18.48
C GLN A 522 19.28 -15.48 17.38
N PRO A 523 20.13 -15.51 16.33
CA PRO A 523 20.28 -14.39 15.40
C PRO A 523 19.00 -14.09 14.60
N SER A 524 18.79 -12.80 14.31
CA SER A 524 17.54 -12.22 13.81
C SER A 524 17.02 -12.78 12.48
N LEU A 525 15.70 -13.08 12.46
CA LEU A 525 14.87 -13.53 11.32
C LEU A 525 14.91 -12.57 10.11
N ALA A 526 15.04 -11.27 10.36
CA ALA A 526 15.15 -10.23 9.33
C ALA A 526 16.38 -10.35 8.42
N ASP A 527 17.46 -10.99 8.93
CA ASP A 527 18.69 -11.22 8.18
C ASP A 527 18.55 -12.32 7.11
N ARG A 528 17.52 -13.17 7.23
CA ARG A 528 17.28 -14.29 6.31
C ARG A 528 16.24 -13.95 5.23
N PHE A 529 15.18 -13.20 5.58
CA PHE A 529 14.12 -12.78 4.65
C PHE A 529 14.61 -11.93 3.47
N SER A 530 15.48 -10.97 3.79
CA SER A 530 15.96 -9.97 2.82
C SER A 530 16.98 -10.51 1.82
N ALA A 531 17.62 -11.66 2.10
CA ALA A 531 18.45 -12.33 1.10
C ALA A 531 17.62 -12.90 -0.07
N LEU A 532 16.30 -13.02 0.11
CA LEU A 532 15.43 -13.81 -0.75
C LEU A 532 14.49 -12.95 -1.62
N LEU A 533 13.94 -11.85 -1.09
CA LEU A 533 13.40 -10.76 -1.93
C LEU A 533 14.46 -10.19 -2.89
N ASN A 534 15.74 -10.23 -2.50
CA ASN A 534 16.84 -9.77 -3.34
C ASN A 534 17.22 -10.72 -4.49
N ARG A 535 16.76 -11.99 -4.50
CA ARG A 535 16.92 -12.90 -5.66
C ARG A 535 15.78 -12.78 -6.65
N ALA A 536 14.55 -12.54 -6.18
CA ALA A 536 13.39 -12.22 -7.01
C ALA A 536 13.54 -10.83 -7.67
N ALA A 537 13.95 -9.80 -6.91
CA ALA A 537 14.09 -8.43 -7.39
C ALA A 537 15.43 -8.13 -8.12
N ASN A 538 16.38 -9.06 -8.15
CA ASN A 538 17.61 -8.92 -8.94
C ASN A 538 17.94 -10.23 -9.67
N ALA A 539 17.07 -10.64 -10.60
CA ALA A 539 17.57 -11.32 -11.79
C ALA A 539 18.55 -10.35 -12.48
N LEU A 540 19.74 -10.85 -12.83
CA LEU A 540 20.89 -10.19 -13.46
C LEU A 540 20.62 -8.83 -14.15
N PRO A 541 21.52 -7.83 -14.02
CA PRO A 541 21.35 -6.57 -14.75
C PRO A 541 21.22 -6.87 -16.24
N GLN A 542 20.12 -6.42 -16.86
CA GLN A 542 19.76 -6.66 -18.28
C GLN A 542 20.95 -6.46 -19.24
N GLN A 543 21.88 -5.56 -18.92
CA GLN A 543 23.11 -5.33 -19.69
C GLN A 543 24.07 -6.53 -19.77
N ALA A 544 24.07 -7.44 -18.79
CA ALA A 544 24.89 -8.65 -18.80
C ALA A 544 24.23 -9.78 -19.60
N GLN A 545 22.90 -9.84 -19.64
CA GLN A 545 22.13 -10.78 -20.46
C GLN A 545 22.14 -10.34 -21.94
N GLU A 546 21.91 -9.07 -22.23
CA GLU A 546 22.00 -8.50 -23.59
C GLU A 546 23.42 -8.68 -24.18
N PHE A 547 24.47 -8.40 -23.39
CA PHE A 547 25.86 -8.62 -23.84
C PHE A 547 26.19 -10.10 -24.10
N TRP A 548 25.58 -11.01 -23.34
CA TRP A 548 25.77 -12.45 -23.47
C TRP A 548 25.00 -13.01 -24.68
N GLU A 549 23.82 -12.48 -24.98
CA GLU A 549 22.96 -12.87 -26.10
C GLU A 549 23.45 -12.29 -27.44
N ASP A 550 24.00 -11.07 -27.46
CA ASP A 550 24.52 -10.41 -28.67
C ASP A 550 25.88 -10.94 -29.15
N ASN A 551 26.53 -11.85 -28.41
CA ASN A 551 27.86 -12.37 -28.75
C ASN A 551 27.89 -13.91 -28.86
N PRO A 552 27.35 -14.51 -29.93
CA PRO A 552 27.31 -15.97 -30.12
C PRO A 552 28.70 -16.64 -30.16
N ARG A 553 29.76 -15.89 -30.48
CA ARG A 553 31.16 -16.37 -30.41
C ARG A 553 31.66 -16.56 -28.97
N LEU A 554 31.20 -15.75 -28.02
CA LEU A 554 31.56 -15.90 -26.61
C LEU A 554 30.85 -17.12 -26.00
N GLN A 555 29.61 -17.40 -26.42
CA GLN A 555 28.86 -18.57 -25.99
C GLN A 555 29.52 -19.88 -26.47
N GLN A 556 29.97 -19.95 -27.73
CA GLN A 556 30.72 -21.10 -28.25
C GLN A 556 32.07 -21.26 -27.52
N TYR A 557 32.81 -20.18 -27.32
CA TYR A 557 34.10 -20.23 -26.62
C TYR A 557 33.96 -20.66 -25.16
N PHE A 558 32.90 -20.23 -24.48
CA PHE A 558 32.55 -20.64 -23.11
C PHE A 558 32.16 -22.13 -23.02
N GLN A 559 31.32 -22.61 -23.94
CA GLN A 559 30.93 -24.02 -24.01
C GLN A 559 32.14 -24.94 -24.23
N GLU A 560 33.09 -24.53 -25.07
CA GLU A 560 34.32 -25.29 -25.37
C GLU A 560 35.34 -25.29 -24.23
N HIS A 561 35.46 -24.21 -23.44
CA HIS A 561 36.54 -24.02 -22.48
C HIS A 561 36.12 -24.02 -21.00
N ARG A 562 34.82 -24.17 -20.68
CA ARG A 562 34.30 -24.19 -19.29
C ARG A 562 34.89 -25.28 -18.39
N MET A 563 35.36 -26.38 -18.98
CA MET A 563 36.00 -27.49 -18.26
C MET A 563 37.51 -27.30 -18.09
N ALA A 564 38.10 -26.24 -18.68
CA ALA A 564 39.53 -25.99 -18.61
C ALA A 564 39.86 -25.08 -17.42
N PRO A 565 40.78 -25.49 -16.51
CA PRO A 565 41.06 -24.74 -15.28
C PRO A 565 41.68 -23.35 -15.53
N TRP A 566 42.30 -23.13 -16.70
CA TRP A 566 42.87 -21.83 -17.07
C TRP A 566 41.80 -20.77 -17.41
N PHE A 567 40.60 -21.19 -17.83
CA PHE A 567 39.50 -20.29 -18.18
C PHE A 567 39.03 -19.50 -16.95
N TRP A 568 38.81 -20.19 -15.84
CA TRP A 568 38.45 -19.58 -14.56
C TRP A 568 39.57 -18.68 -14.02
N LEU A 569 40.83 -19.05 -14.24
CA LEU A 569 41.97 -18.24 -13.85
C LEU A 569 42.02 -16.91 -14.63
N THR A 570 41.70 -16.93 -15.93
CA THR A 570 41.58 -15.71 -16.74
C THR A 570 40.37 -14.85 -16.38
N ALA A 571 39.24 -15.46 -15.99
CA ALA A 571 38.05 -14.75 -15.53
C ALA A 571 38.31 -14.02 -14.20
N VAL A 572 38.99 -14.68 -13.26
CA VAL A 572 39.39 -14.07 -11.98
C VAL A 572 40.36 -12.89 -12.21
N ILE A 573 41.33 -13.04 -13.12
CA ILE A 573 42.25 -11.94 -13.46
C ILE A 573 41.50 -10.75 -14.09
N ALA A 574 40.54 -11.01 -14.97
CA ALA A 574 39.73 -9.96 -15.60
C ALA A 574 38.90 -9.17 -14.57
N VAL A 575 38.29 -9.85 -13.60
CA VAL A 575 37.55 -9.23 -12.48
C VAL A 575 38.50 -8.42 -11.59
N LEU A 576 39.70 -8.93 -11.30
CA LEU A 576 40.72 -8.22 -10.53
C LEU A 576 41.19 -6.93 -11.23
N VAL A 577 41.39 -6.97 -12.54
CA VAL A 577 41.74 -5.78 -13.34
C VAL A 577 40.59 -4.77 -13.33
N LEU A 578 39.34 -5.22 -13.45
CA LEU A 578 38.15 -4.38 -13.37
C LEU A 578 38.05 -3.67 -12.01
N LEU A 579 38.25 -4.40 -10.92
CA LEU A 579 38.28 -3.85 -9.56
C LEU A 579 39.41 -2.83 -9.38
N ILE A 580 40.60 -3.08 -9.93
CA ILE A 580 41.74 -2.13 -9.88
C ILE A 580 41.42 -0.85 -10.67
N VAL A 581 40.79 -0.96 -11.84
CA VAL A 581 40.37 0.19 -12.66
C VAL A 581 39.28 0.99 -11.95
N GLN A 582 38.32 0.33 -11.31
CA GLN A 582 37.26 0.97 -10.53
C GLN A 582 37.86 1.73 -9.33
N ARG A 583 38.80 1.10 -8.61
CA ARG A 583 39.50 1.71 -7.47
C ARG A 583 40.32 2.93 -7.88
N ARG A 584 40.98 2.89 -9.06
CA ARG A 584 41.70 4.04 -9.63
C ARG A 584 40.77 5.19 -10.05
N ARG A 585 39.58 4.89 -10.58
CA ARG A 585 38.56 5.91 -10.90
C ARG A 585 38.01 6.61 -9.65
N VAL A 586 37.78 5.85 -8.58
CA VAL A 586 37.34 6.40 -7.27
C VAL A 586 38.44 7.28 -6.65
N LEU A 587 39.71 6.89 -6.78
CA LEU A 587 40.84 7.68 -6.29
C LEU A 587 41.11 8.94 -7.12
N HIS A 588 40.83 8.95 -8.43
CA HIS A 588 40.94 10.16 -9.26
C HIS A 588 39.80 11.16 -9.03
N ARG A 589 38.58 10.71 -8.69
CA ARG A 589 37.48 11.61 -8.31
C ARG A 589 37.75 12.37 -7.00
N ARG A 590 38.57 11.81 -6.09
CA ARG A 590 38.94 12.47 -4.82
C ARG A 590 40.07 13.51 -4.93
N ARG A 591 40.68 13.72 -6.11
CA ARG A 591 41.79 14.68 -6.30
C ARG A 591 41.42 15.96 -7.07
N ALA A 592 40.17 16.13 -7.52
CA ALA A 592 39.75 17.30 -8.30
C ALA A 592 39.14 18.47 -7.48
N VAL A 593 39.12 18.38 -6.14
CA VAL A 593 38.64 19.48 -5.27
C VAL A 593 39.79 19.98 -4.40
N ARG A 594 40.70 20.74 -5.01
CA ARG A 594 41.52 21.74 -4.32
C ARG A 594 41.93 22.77 -5.38
N ARG A 595 41.20 23.87 -5.45
CA ARG A 595 41.56 25.06 -6.23
C ARG A 595 42.17 26.04 -5.24
N GLU A 596 43.50 26.21 -5.33
CA GLU A 596 44.20 27.34 -4.73
C GLU A 596 43.87 28.60 -5.55
N GLU A 597 43.45 29.67 -4.89
CA GLU A 597 43.45 31.02 -5.45
C GLU A 597 44.79 31.69 -5.16
N PRO A 598 45.49 32.27 -6.15
CA PRO A 598 46.59 33.17 -5.93
C PRO A 598 46.10 34.62 -5.81
N HIS A 599 46.85 35.39 -5.02
CA HIS A 599 46.74 36.83 -4.78
C HIS A 599 46.56 37.66 -6.06
N VAL A 600 45.70 38.70 -6.00
CA VAL A 600 46.01 40.15 -5.86
C VAL A 600 44.69 40.88 -5.62
#